data_AF-A0A143BMS2-F1
#
_entry.id   AF-A0A143BMS2-F1
#
_cell.length_a   1.000
_cell.length_b   1.000
_cell.length_c   1.000
_cell.angle_alpha   90.00
_cell.angle_beta   90.00
_cell.angle_gamma   90.00
#
_symmetry.space_group_name_H-M   'P 1'
#
loop_
_entity.id
_entity.type
_entity.pdbx_description
1 polymer ?
#
loop_
_entity_poly.entity_id
_entity_poly.type
_entity_poly.pdbx_seq_one_letter_code
_entity_poly.pdbx_strand_id
1 'polypeptide(L)'
;MQVDTQVDMQPSNPHLTTERVAAFDHEPFTAEELAHLAGCEACRAERDAVAALVGLAGALGQRESDAQAPRLVEWEQIAAGLRGDTPVVSAPVRAAAPARRHWAPLFRQAAAALLLVAGGAVVGRLTGTMSAARASGASLADASLGAVAESLDAAGVAVRPVAFGNEKDFGSVDEATGVLFRAQRDYERASLWLASNDTTLRDSEVYRTRLAALDQMMEASRAALRDAPQDPVLNHYYLAAYTAREATLQALGGALPVDKIIERY
;
A
#
# COMPACT_ATOMS: atom_id res chain seq x y z
N MET A 1 62.64 -22.26 -32.74
CA MET A 1 62.54 -20.96 -32.04
C MET A 1 61.10 -20.88 -31.58
N GLN A 2 60.86 -21.43 -30.38
CA GLN A 2 59.54 -21.73 -29.85
C GLN A 2 59.23 -20.61 -28.86
N VAL A 3 58.25 -19.78 -29.19
CA VAL A 3 57.79 -18.69 -28.33
C VAL A 3 56.78 -19.31 -27.38
N ASP A 4 57.24 -19.66 -26.19
CA ASP A 4 56.36 -20.02 -25.08
C ASP A 4 55.62 -18.76 -24.63
N THR A 5 54.40 -18.57 -25.15
CA THR A 5 53.39 -17.70 -24.54
C THR A 5 52.95 -18.37 -23.25
N GLN A 6 53.66 -18.03 -22.17
CA GLN A 6 53.22 -18.24 -20.80
C GLN A 6 51.95 -17.41 -20.59
N VAL A 7 50.79 -18.06 -20.74
CA VAL A 7 49.49 -17.53 -20.31
C VAL A 7 49.57 -17.43 -18.80
N ASP A 8 49.70 -16.20 -18.31
CA ASP A 8 49.65 -15.86 -16.90
C ASP A 8 48.28 -16.27 -16.37
N MET A 9 48.22 -17.45 -15.77
CA MET A 9 47.02 -17.99 -15.15
C MET A 9 46.83 -17.22 -13.84
N GLN A 10 46.11 -16.09 -13.91
CA GLN A 10 45.68 -15.33 -12.75
C GLN A 10 45.08 -16.31 -11.72
N PRO A 11 45.50 -16.27 -10.44
CA PRO A 11 44.85 -17.05 -9.41
C PRO A 11 43.41 -16.56 -9.31
N SER A 12 42.45 -17.40 -9.70
CA SER A 12 41.04 -17.19 -9.50
C SER A 12 40.71 -17.30 -8.01
N ASN A 13 41.12 -16.30 -7.23
CA ASN A 13 40.55 -16.09 -5.91
C ASN A 13 39.13 -15.57 -6.13
N PRO A 14 38.09 -16.32 -5.73
CA PRO A 14 36.72 -15.87 -5.88
C PRO A 14 36.55 -14.51 -5.18
N HIS A 15 35.83 -13.60 -5.82
CA HIS A 15 35.45 -12.32 -5.20
C HIS A 15 34.66 -12.55 -3.92
N LEU A 16 34.70 -11.58 -3.01
CA LEU A 16 33.79 -11.57 -1.87
C LEU A 16 32.35 -11.46 -2.38
N THR A 17 31.41 -12.14 -1.74
CA THR A 17 30.01 -11.98 -2.11
C THR A 17 29.53 -10.58 -1.69
N THR A 18 28.53 -10.06 -2.40
CA THR A 18 27.96 -8.74 -2.09
C THR A 18 27.42 -8.68 -0.65
N GLU A 19 26.85 -9.77 -0.15
CA GLU A 19 26.37 -9.89 1.23
C GLU A 19 27.53 -9.77 2.22
N ARG A 20 28.68 -10.39 1.92
CA ARG A 20 29.86 -10.32 2.79
C ARG A 20 30.45 -8.91 2.83
N VAL A 21 30.50 -8.24 1.69
CA VAL A 21 30.93 -6.83 1.59
C VAL A 21 29.96 -5.92 2.35
N ALA A 22 28.65 -6.19 2.28
CA ALA A 22 27.62 -5.41 2.96
C ALA A 22 27.63 -5.56 4.48
N ALA A 23 28.10 -6.70 5.02
CA ALA A 23 28.12 -6.98 6.45
C ALA A 23 29.24 -6.25 7.24
N PHE A 24 30.07 -5.43 6.59
CA PHE A 24 31.27 -4.83 7.19
C PHE A 24 30.99 -3.91 8.41
N ASP A 25 29.76 -3.40 8.53
CA ASP A 25 29.34 -2.49 9.60
C ASP A 25 29.13 -3.21 10.94
N HIS A 26 28.73 -4.48 10.91
CA HIS A 26 28.50 -5.30 12.10
C HIS A 26 29.45 -6.50 12.24
N GLU A 27 30.13 -6.89 11.15
CA GLU A 27 31.14 -7.96 11.14
C GLU A 27 32.44 -7.52 10.46
N PRO A 28 33.54 -7.33 11.22
CA PRO A 28 34.80 -6.87 10.66
C PRO A 28 35.38 -7.87 9.65
N PHE A 29 36.10 -7.37 8.65
CA PHE A 29 36.83 -8.23 7.71
C PHE A 29 37.93 -9.02 8.42
N THR A 30 38.07 -10.29 8.07
CA THR A 30 39.20 -11.13 8.50
C THR A 30 40.49 -10.66 7.84
N ALA A 31 41.65 -11.09 8.36
CA ALA A 31 42.95 -10.72 7.79
C ALA A 31 43.10 -11.17 6.32
N GLU A 32 42.52 -12.32 5.95
CA GLU A 32 42.55 -12.85 4.58
C GLU A 32 41.68 -12.00 3.64
N GLU A 33 40.50 -11.57 4.09
CA GLU A 33 39.62 -10.69 3.33
C GLU A 33 40.22 -9.29 3.14
N LEU A 34 40.94 -8.78 4.15
CA LEU A 34 41.68 -7.52 4.03
C LEU A 34 42.83 -7.64 3.02
N ALA A 35 43.55 -8.77 3.01
CA ALA A 35 44.56 -9.04 2.00
C ALA A 35 43.95 -9.13 0.60
N HIS A 36 42.78 -9.74 0.46
CA HIS A 36 42.02 -9.76 -0.80
C HIS A 36 41.59 -8.36 -1.23
N LEU A 37 41.02 -7.56 -0.33
CA LEU A 37 40.64 -6.16 -0.60
C LEU A 37 41.86 -5.31 -0.97
N ALA A 38 43.04 -5.56 -0.44
CA ALA A 38 44.26 -4.88 -0.85
C ALA A 38 44.67 -5.22 -2.31
N GLY A 39 44.36 -6.43 -2.78
CA GLY A 39 44.70 -6.91 -4.12
C GLY A 39 43.62 -6.73 -5.19
N CYS A 40 42.33 -6.73 -4.83
CA CYS A 40 41.21 -6.76 -5.77
C CYS A 40 40.51 -5.40 -5.91
N GLU A 41 40.61 -4.76 -7.08
CA GLU A 41 39.96 -3.47 -7.33
C GLU A 41 38.43 -3.54 -7.35
N ALA A 42 37.85 -4.62 -7.87
CA ALA A 42 36.40 -4.80 -7.94
C ALA A 42 35.78 -4.85 -6.54
N CYS A 43 36.33 -5.68 -5.65
CA CYS A 43 35.85 -5.78 -4.27
C CYS A 43 36.06 -4.48 -3.47
N ARG A 44 37.11 -3.69 -3.78
CA ARG A 44 37.28 -2.35 -3.18
C ARG A 44 36.21 -1.37 -3.66
N ALA A 45 35.94 -1.35 -4.98
CA ALA A 45 34.93 -0.49 -5.55
C ALA A 45 33.53 -0.80 -4.97
N GLU A 46 33.22 -2.09 -4.79
CA GLU A 46 32.00 -2.52 -4.12
C GLU A 46 31.96 -2.05 -2.66
N ARG A 47 33.03 -2.26 -1.88
CA ARG A 47 33.10 -1.78 -0.49
C ARG A 47 32.90 -0.27 -0.40
N ASP A 48 33.54 0.50 -1.27
CA ASP A 48 33.44 1.95 -1.28
C ASP A 48 32.01 2.40 -1.66
N ALA A 49 31.34 1.70 -2.57
CA ALA A 49 29.94 1.95 -2.91
C ALA A 49 29.01 1.67 -1.72
N VAL A 50 29.19 0.54 -1.02
CA VAL A 50 28.40 0.23 0.18
C VAL A 50 28.68 1.26 1.29
N ALA A 51 29.93 1.62 1.52
CA ALA A 51 30.29 2.64 2.51
C ALA A 51 29.65 4.01 2.19
N ALA A 52 29.59 4.40 0.91
CA ALA A 52 28.90 5.62 0.49
C ALA A 52 27.40 5.56 0.77
N LEU A 53 26.74 4.41 0.52
CA LEU A 53 25.33 4.20 0.84
C LEU A 53 25.05 4.31 2.35
N VAL A 54 25.90 3.69 3.18
CA VAL A 54 25.79 3.79 4.66
C VAL A 54 25.96 5.25 5.12
N GLY A 55 26.91 5.98 4.54
CA GLY A 55 27.09 7.41 4.82
C GLY A 55 25.87 8.26 4.45
N LEU A 56 25.24 8.01 3.31
CA LEU A 56 24.01 8.68 2.89
C LEU A 56 22.84 8.35 3.82
N ALA A 57 22.68 7.08 4.20
CA ALA A 57 21.64 6.65 5.14
C ALA A 57 21.81 7.31 6.52
N GLY A 58 23.05 7.37 7.02
CA GLY A 58 23.37 8.08 8.26
C GLY A 58 23.01 9.56 8.19
N ALA A 59 23.36 10.24 7.10
CA ALA A 59 23.04 11.66 6.91
C ALA A 59 21.52 11.94 6.84
N LEU A 60 20.74 11.02 6.28
CA LEU A 60 19.27 11.12 6.29
C LEU A 60 18.70 10.92 7.70
N GLY A 61 19.15 9.91 8.43
CA GLY A 61 18.71 9.66 9.81
C GLY A 61 19.08 10.77 10.77
N GLN A 62 20.24 11.42 10.58
CA GLN A 62 20.65 12.57 11.39
C GLN A 62 19.83 13.82 11.08
N ARG A 63 19.47 14.08 9.82
CA ARG A 63 18.53 15.17 9.48
C ARG A 63 17.14 14.96 10.07
N GLU A 64 16.67 13.72 10.11
CA GLU A 64 15.40 13.37 10.75
C GLU A 64 15.46 13.50 12.28
N SER A 65 16.63 13.22 12.88
CA SER A 65 16.86 13.36 14.33
C SER A 65 17.10 14.81 14.76
N ASP A 66 17.78 15.61 13.94
CA ASP A 66 18.07 17.03 14.16
C ASP A 66 16.85 17.91 13.84
N ALA A 67 15.99 17.47 12.92
CA ALA A 67 14.63 17.95 12.85
C ALA A 67 13.95 17.50 14.15
N GLN A 68 13.65 18.45 15.03
CA GLN A 68 12.92 18.26 16.29
C GLN A 68 11.46 17.79 16.07
N ALA A 69 11.22 16.84 15.16
CA ALA A 69 9.96 16.15 15.03
C ALA A 69 9.81 15.22 16.25
N PRO A 70 8.73 15.34 17.03
CA PRO A 70 8.52 14.45 18.16
C PRO A 70 8.46 13.01 17.66
N ARG A 71 9.34 12.15 18.18
CA ARG A 71 9.28 10.72 17.91
C ARG A 71 7.90 10.20 18.29
N LEU A 72 7.29 9.42 17.40
CA LEU A 72 5.93 8.89 17.60
C LEU A 72 5.83 8.03 18.87
N VAL A 73 6.95 7.42 19.29
CA VAL A 73 7.10 6.59 20.49
C VAL A 73 8.58 6.55 20.90
N GLU A 74 8.85 6.66 22.20
CA GLU A 74 10.20 6.45 22.76
C GLU A 74 10.44 4.97 23.06
N TRP A 75 11.70 4.53 22.98
CA TRP A 75 12.08 3.14 23.25
C TRP A 75 11.60 2.65 24.62
N GLU A 76 11.63 3.52 25.63
CA GLU A 76 11.18 3.21 26.99
C GLU A 76 9.70 2.86 27.05
N GLN A 77 8.86 3.47 26.20
CA GLN A 77 7.42 3.17 26.13
C GLN A 77 7.19 1.79 25.50
N ILE A 78 7.95 1.47 24.45
CA ILE A 78 7.93 0.14 23.81
C ILE A 78 8.39 -0.93 24.81
N ALA A 79 9.51 -0.69 25.49
CA ALA A 79 10.07 -1.61 26.49
C ALA A 79 9.13 -1.79 27.69
N ALA A 80 8.40 -0.75 28.10
CA ALA A 80 7.38 -0.84 29.14
C ALA A 80 6.18 -1.69 28.68
N GLY A 81 5.68 -1.49 27.46
CA GLY A 81 4.60 -2.30 26.88
C GLY A 81 4.97 -3.78 26.79
N LEU A 82 6.18 -4.09 26.31
CA LEU A 82 6.69 -5.47 26.23
C LEU A 82 6.86 -6.14 27.60
N ARG A 83 7.15 -5.37 28.66
CA ARG A 83 7.21 -5.90 30.04
C ARG A 83 5.83 -6.10 30.66
N GLY A 84 4.83 -5.35 30.22
CA GLY A 84 3.44 -5.47 30.68
C GLY A 84 2.71 -6.67 30.07
N ASP A 85 3.04 -7.04 28.83
CA ASP A 85 2.27 -7.98 28.01
C ASP A 85 2.97 -9.32 27.70
N THR A 86 3.80 -9.85 28.60
CA THR A 86 4.26 -11.26 28.49
C THR A 86 3.45 -12.21 29.37
N PRO A 87 2.24 -12.67 28.98
CA PRO A 87 1.87 -14.03 29.31
C PRO A 87 2.72 -14.93 28.41
N VAL A 88 3.63 -15.69 29.01
CA VAL A 88 4.20 -16.88 28.37
C VAL A 88 3.00 -17.76 28.00
N VAL A 89 2.61 -17.76 26.72
CA VAL A 89 1.53 -18.62 26.21
C VAL A 89 2.07 -20.05 26.16
N SER A 90 2.14 -20.69 27.32
CA SER A 90 2.14 -22.14 27.45
C SER A 90 0.68 -22.58 27.43
N ALA A 91 0.08 -22.67 26.24
CA ALA A 91 -1.28 -23.18 26.12
C ALA A 91 -1.26 -24.73 26.25
N PRO A 92 -1.91 -25.34 27.27
CA PRO A 92 -2.21 -26.76 27.19
C PRO A 92 -3.31 -26.97 26.15
N VAL A 93 -3.01 -27.77 25.11
CA VAL A 93 -4.01 -28.24 24.14
C VAL A 93 -5.04 -29.09 24.88
N ARG A 94 -6.19 -28.51 25.24
CA ARG A 94 -7.36 -29.28 25.66
C ARG A 94 -8.18 -29.64 24.43
N ALA A 95 -8.28 -30.94 24.17
CA ALA A 95 -9.12 -31.50 23.12
C ALA A 95 -10.59 -31.07 23.31
N ALA A 96 -11.17 -30.48 22.28
CA ALA A 96 -12.58 -30.07 22.27
C ALA A 96 -13.49 -31.29 22.07
N ALA A 97 -14.42 -31.51 23.00
CA ALA A 97 -15.55 -32.43 22.82
C ALA A 97 -16.66 -31.76 21.98
N PRO A 98 -17.46 -32.53 21.20
CA PRO A 98 -18.47 -31.95 20.32
C PRO A 98 -19.74 -31.57 21.09
N ALA A 99 -20.10 -30.28 21.08
CA ALA A 99 -21.35 -29.78 21.63
C ALA A 99 -22.41 -29.59 20.54
N ARG A 100 -23.63 -30.01 20.89
CA ARG A 100 -24.77 -30.23 19.99
C ARG A 100 -25.48 -28.93 19.58
N ARG A 101 -25.98 -28.98 18.36
CA ARG A 101 -26.79 -28.01 17.61
C ARG A 101 -28.16 -27.74 18.25
N HIS A 102 -28.46 -26.50 18.66
CA HIS A 102 -29.85 -26.02 18.83
C HIS A 102 -30.02 -24.52 18.48
N TRP A 103 -30.62 -24.26 17.31
CA TRP A 103 -31.65 -23.28 16.95
C TRP A 103 -31.55 -21.85 17.54
N ALA A 104 -31.20 -20.89 16.67
CA ALA A 104 -31.48 -19.46 16.87
C ALA A 104 -32.42 -18.96 15.75
N PRO A 105 -33.52 -18.26 16.06
CA PRO A 105 -34.34 -17.62 15.03
C PRO A 105 -33.76 -16.27 14.59
N LEU A 106 -34.06 -15.97 13.33
CA LEU A 106 -33.83 -14.73 12.58
C LEU A 106 -34.22 -13.47 13.36
N PHE A 107 -33.27 -12.55 13.58
CA PHE A 107 -33.49 -11.09 13.63
C PHE A 107 -32.13 -10.38 13.60
N ARG A 108 -31.88 -9.59 12.53
CA ARG A 108 -31.14 -8.30 12.48
C ARG A 108 -30.67 -7.95 11.04
N GLN A 109 -31.61 -7.71 10.14
CA GLN A 109 -31.39 -6.91 8.93
C GLN A 109 -32.22 -5.63 9.05
N ALA A 110 -31.61 -4.55 9.56
CA ALA A 110 -32.11 -3.18 9.44
C ALA A 110 -31.05 -2.20 9.98
N ALA A 111 -30.04 -1.85 9.17
CA ALA A 111 -29.16 -0.72 9.48
C ALA A 111 -28.51 -0.04 8.24
N ALA A 112 -28.60 -0.62 7.04
CA ALA A 112 -27.91 -0.07 5.85
C ALA A 112 -28.76 0.86 4.97
N ALA A 113 -30.05 1.08 5.28
CA ALA A 113 -30.95 1.83 4.40
C ALA A 113 -31.11 3.32 4.74
N LEU A 114 -30.59 3.81 5.87
CA LEU A 114 -30.75 5.22 6.27
C LEU A 114 -29.53 6.11 5.98
N LEU A 115 -28.36 5.55 5.67
CA LEU A 115 -27.17 6.35 5.36
C LEU A 115 -27.06 6.76 3.88
N LEU A 116 -27.82 6.15 2.97
CA LEU A 116 -27.72 6.44 1.54
C LEU A 116 -28.62 7.61 1.06
N VAL A 117 -29.54 8.09 1.89
CA VAL A 117 -30.48 9.16 1.50
C VAL A 117 -29.96 10.57 1.84
N ALA A 118 -28.94 10.70 2.71
CA ALA A 118 -28.43 12.00 3.13
C ALA A 118 -27.32 12.59 2.21
N GLY A 119 -26.73 11.81 1.31
CA GLY A 119 -25.59 12.25 0.48
C GLY A 119 -25.91 12.81 -0.90
N GLY A 120 -27.18 12.76 -1.35
CA GLY A 120 -27.53 12.90 -2.77
C GLY A 120 -28.08 14.26 -3.23
N ALA A 121 -27.92 15.35 -2.47
CA ALA A 121 -28.64 16.60 -2.75
C ALA A 121 -27.76 17.86 -2.76
N VAL A 122 -26.65 17.91 -3.52
CA VAL A 122 -25.93 19.20 -3.77
C VAL A 122 -25.39 19.35 -5.21
N VAL A 123 -25.94 18.68 -6.23
CA VAL A 123 -25.64 19.04 -7.64
C VAL A 123 -26.94 19.29 -8.40
N GLY A 124 -27.40 20.54 -8.35
CA GLY A 124 -28.39 21.05 -9.29
C GLY A 124 -27.72 21.98 -10.29
N ARG A 125 -28.07 21.87 -11.56
CA ARG A 125 -28.77 22.95 -12.31
C ARG A 125 -28.86 22.70 -13.81
N LEU A 126 -30.06 23.03 -14.34
CA LEU A 126 -30.36 23.56 -15.67
C LEU A 126 -30.45 22.56 -16.85
N THR A 127 -31.67 22.10 -17.14
CA THR A 127 -32.51 22.53 -18.29
C THR A 127 -33.69 21.56 -18.48
N GLY A 128 -34.86 22.08 -18.90
CA GLY A 128 -35.91 21.25 -19.52
C GLY A 128 -37.10 20.88 -18.63
N THR A 129 -38.11 21.74 -18.64
CA THR A 129 -39.50 21.42 -18.31
C THR A 129 -40.03 20.25 -19.16
N MET A 130 -40.63 19.22 -18.57
CA MET A 130 -41.94 18.71 -19.04
C MET A 130 -42.56 17.62 -18.14
N SER A 131 -43.81 17.92 -17.77
CA SER A 131 -44.97 17.03 -17.63
C SER A 131 -44.96 15.87 -16.64
N ALA A 132 -45.71 16.09 -15.56
CA ALA A 132 -46.32 15.06 -14.75
C ALA A 132 -47.21 14.15 -15.62
N ALA A 133 -46.86 12.87 -15.69
CA ALA A 133 -47.79 11.80 -16.04
C ALA A 133 -47.82 10.80 -14.87
N ARG A 134 -48.96 10.76 -14.19
CA ARG A 134 -49.32 9.78 -13.19
C ARG A 134 -49.64 8.47 -13.91
N ALA A 135 -48.86 7.41 -13.70
CA ALA A 135 -49.32 6.03 -13.94
C ALA A 135 -48.43 5.00 -13.22
N SER A 136 -49.06 4.31 -12.27
CA SER A 136 -48.90 2.87 -12.00
C SER A 136 -47.55 2.34 -11.49
N GLY A 137 -47.42 2.29 -10.16
CA GLY A 137 -47.06 1.04 -9.45
C GLY A 137 -45.79 0.28 -9.82
N ALA A 138 -44.75 0.92 -10.36
CA ALA A 138 -43.42 0.34 -10.53
C ALA A 138 -42.44 0.97 -9.54
N SER A 139 -41.60 0.15 -8.92
CA SER A 139 -40.57 0.53 -7.95
C SER A 139 -39.70 1.67 -8.49
N LEU A 140 -39.62 2.79 -7.75
CA LEU A 140 -38.79 3.96 -8.08
C LEU A 140 -37.28 3.64 -8.16
N ALA A 141 -36.84 2.47 -7.72
CA ALA A 141 -35.45 2.02 -7.81
C ALA A 141 -35.08 1.45 -9.20
N ASP A 142 -36.07 0.95 -9.96
CA ASP A 142 -35.82 0.27 -11.25
C ASP A 142 -35.81 1.28 -12.42
N ALA A 143 -36.62 2.34 -12.31
CA ALA A 143 -36.73 3.38 -13.32
C ALA A 143 -35.51 4.33 -13.39
N SER A 144 -34.81 4.54 -12.27
CA SER A 144 -33.64 5.43 -12.22
C SER A 144 -32.37 4.78 -12.79
N LEU A 145 -32.26 3.44 -12.72
CA LEU A 145 -31.15 2.67 -13.30
C LEU A 145 -31.30 2.48 -14.81
N GLY A 146 -32.53 2.32 -15.32
CA GLY A 146 -32.79 2.24 -16.76
C GLY A 146 -32.48 3.55 -17.51
N ALA A 147 -32.86 4.70 -16.95
CA ALA A 147 -32.66 6.00 -17.59
C ALA A 147 -31.18 6.44 -17.67
N VAL A 148 -30.35 6.05 -16.69
CA VAL A 148 -28.90 6.34 -16.75
C VAL A 148 -28.18 5.44 -17.75
N ALA A 149 -28.58 4.17 -17.87
CA ALA A 149 -28.01 3.22 -18.83
C ALA A 149 -28.26 3.65 -20.28
N GLU A 150 -29.45 4.15 -20.59
CA GLU A 150 -29.82 4.64 -21.93
C GLU A 150 -29.05 5.92 -22.33
N SER A 151 -28.68 6.76 -21.35
CA SER A 151 -27.87 7.97 -21.59
C SER A 151 -26.38 7.70 -21.79
N LEU A 152 -25.85 6.59 -21.24
CA LEU A 152 -24.44 6.19 -21.30
C LEU A 152 -24.11 5.42 -22.59
N ASP A 153 -25.07 4.68 -23.12
CA ASP A 153 -24.96 3.96 -24.41
C ASP A 153 -24.87 4.96 -25.59
N ALA A 154 -25.59 6.09 -25.50
CA ALA A 154 -25.49 7.19 -26.45
C ALA A 154 -24.12 7.90 -26.44
N ALA A 155 -23.32 7.75 -25.38
CA ALA A 155 -21.98 8.31 -25.25
C ALA A 155 -20.85 7.30 -25.58
N GLY A 156 -21.19 6.06 -26.00
CA GLY A 156 -20.21 5.01 -26.31
C GLY A 156 -19.46 4.48 -25.08
N VAL A 157 -19.94 4.76 -23.87
CA VAL A 157 -19.35 4.29 -22.62
C VAL A 157 -20.15 3.08 -22.14
N ALA A 158 -19.64 1.88 -22.44
CA ALA A 158 -20.22 0.63 -21.96
C ALA A 158 -19.99 0.49 -20.44
N VAL A 159 -20.90 1.03 -19.63
CA VAL A 159 -20.94 0.77 -18.20
C VAL A 159 -21.53 -0.62 -18.00
N ARG A 160 -20.68 -1.65 -17.89
CA ARG A 160 -21.11 -2.95 -17.42
C ARG A 160 -21.37 -2.85 -15.92
N PRO A 161 -22.60 -3.07 -15.43
CA PRO A 161 -22.83 -3.21 -14.01
C PRO A 161 -21.99 -4.39 -13.50
N VAL A 162 -21.16 -4.15 -12.48
CA VAL A 162 -20.46 -5.21 -11.77
C VAL A 162 -21.52 -5.96 -10.96
N ALA A 163 -22.05 -7.03 -11.55
CA ALA A 163 -22.86 -7.98 -10.81
C ALA A 163 -21.93 -8.78 -9.88
N PHE A 164 -22.35 -9.02 -8.64
CA PHE A 164 -21.71 -10.02 -7.79
C PHE A 164 -21.76 -11.35 -8.55
N GLY A 165 -20.60 -11.93 -8.84
CA GLY A 165 -20.45 -13.00 -9.83
C GLY A 165 -21.47 -14.13 -9.67
N ASN A 166 -21.96 -14.64 -10.80
CA ASN A 166 -22.86 -15.79 -10.81
C ASN A 166 -22.07 -17.08 -10.54
N GLU A 167 -22.74 -18.10 -9.99
CA GLU A 167 -22.16 -19.44 -9.77
C GLU A 167 -21.61 -20.11 -11.05
N LYS A 168 -21.89 -19.54 -12.23
CA LYS A 168 -21.44 -20.01 -13.54
C LYS A 168 -20.28 -19.21 -14.13
N ASP A 169 -19.82 -18.15 -13.47
CA ASP A 169 -18.76 -17.28 -14.01
C ASP A 169 -17.38 -17.93 -13.93
N PHE A 170 -17.19 -18.87 -13.01
CA PHE A 170 -15.97 -19.66 -12.84
C PHE A 170 -16.32 -21.14 -12.64
N GLY A 171 -15.56 -22.05 -13.24
CA GLY A 171 -15.71 -23.50 -13.06
C GLY A 171 -15.12 -24.02 -11.75
N SER A 172 -14.26 -23.25 -11.08
CA SER A 172 -13.69 -23.60 -9.76
C SER A 172 -13.15 -22.38 -8.99
N VAL A 173 -12.89 -22.56 -7.69
CA VAL A 173 -12.21 -21.56 -6.84
C VAL A 173 -10.78 -21.29 -7.33
N ASP A 174 -10.08 -22.33 -7.79
CA ASP A 174 -8.71 -22.20 -8.32
C ASP A 174 -8.70 -21.36 -9.61
N GLU A 175 -9.70 -21.53 -10.49
CA GLU A 175 -9.86 -20.71 -11.69
C GLU A 175 -10.10 -19.25 -11.32
N ALA A 176 -11.04 -18.97 -10.40
CA ALA A 176 -11.34 -17.62 -9.93
C ALA A 176 -10.12 -16.95 -9.29
N THR A 177 -9.38 -17.69 -8.46
CA THR A 177 -8.15 -17.22 -7.80
C THR A 177 -7.06 -16.91 -8.84
N GLY A 178 -6.91 -17.77 -9.85
CA GLY A 178 -5.99 -17.54 -10.96
C GLY A 178 -6.34 -16.29 -11.79
N VAL A 179 -7.62 -16.02 -12.01
CA VAL A 179 -8.09 -14.78 -12.67
C VAL A 179 -7.80 -13.56 -11.81
N LEU A 180 -8.08 -13.62 -10.50
CA LEU A 180 -7.82 -12.52 -9.56
C LEU A 180 -6.34 -12.13 -9.55
N PHE A 181 -5.43 -13.09 -9.41
CA PHE A 181 -3.99 -12.80 -9.40
C PHE A 181 -3.50 -12.21 -10.72
N ARG A 182 -4.02 -12.68 -11.86
CA ARG A 182 -3.71 -12.06 -13.16
C ARG A 182 -4.20 -10.62 -13.23
N ALA A 183 -5.43 -10.36 -12.81
CA ALA A 183 -6.01 -9.02 -12.80
C ALA A 183 -5.24 -8.06 -11.88
N GLN A 184 -4.80 -8.52 -10.70
CA GLN A 184 -3.95 -7.72 -9.80
C GLN A 184 -2.64 -7.33 -10.45
N ARG A 185 -1.91 -8.30 -11.04
CA ARG A 185 -0.67 -8.03 -11.75
C ARG A 185 -0.86 -7.10 -12.95
N ASP A 186 -1.97 -7.26 -13.68
CA ASP A 186 -2.29 -6.40 -14.82
C ASP A 186 -2.60 -4.97 -14.37
N TYR A 187 -3.34 -4.81 -13.27
CA TYR A 187 -3.60 -3.53 -12.64
C TYR A 187 -2.30 -2.86 -12.16
N GLU A 188 -1.44 -3.58 -11.45
CA GLU A 188 -0.14 -3.08 -10.99
C GLU A 188 0.70 -2.57 -12.16
N ARG A 189 0.85 -3.39 -13.21
CA ARG A 189 1.59 -3.02 -14.42
C ARG A 189 0.99 -1.79 -15.11
N ALA A 190 -0.33 -1.74 -15.24
CA ALA A 190 -1.01 -0.59 -15.85
C ALA A 190 -0.81 0.68 -15.00
N SER A 191 -0.90 0.58 -13.68
CA SER A 191 -0.72 1.72 -12.78
C SER A 191 0.70 2.29 -12.84
N LEU A 192 1.73 1.44 -12.94
CA LEU A 192 3.12 1.88 -13.12
C LEU A 192 3.33 2.58 -14.48
N TRP A 193 2.72 2.07 -15.53
CA TRP A 193 2.77 2.71 -16.85
C TRP A 193 2.05 4.07 -16.82
N LEU A 194 0.87 4.15 -16.22
CA LEU A 194 0.15 5.42 -16.05
C LEU A 194 0.96 6.41 -15.21
N ALA A 195 1.56 6.00 -14.10
CA ALA A 195 2.37 6.88 -13.26
C ALA A 195 3.59 7.47 -13.99
N SER A 196 4.12 6.77 -14.98
CA SER A 196 5.26 7.23 -15.79
C SER A 196 4.87 8.04 -17.02
N ASN A 197 3.66 7.84 -17.57
CA ASN A 197 3.23 8.45 -18.84
C ASN A 197 2.15 9.54 -18.67
N ASP A 198 1.40 9.51 -17.58
CA ASP A 198 0.36 10.51 -17.29
C ASP A 198 0.93 11.67 -16.47
N THR A 199 1.11 12.81 -17.13
CA THR A 199 1.63 14.03 -16.51
C THR A 199 0.54 14.84 -15.80
N THR A 200 -0.74 14.57 -16.06
CA THR A 200 -1.86 15.28 -15.41
C THR A 200 -1.95 14.96 -13.93
N LEU A 201 -1.48 13.76 -13.54
CA LEU A 201 -1.39 13.31 -12.15
C LEU A 201 -0.34 14.05 -11.32
N ARG A 202 0.51 14.90 -11.95
CA ARG A 202 1.53 15.71 -11.26
C ARG A 202 1.06 17.10 -10.89
N ASP A 203 -0.23 17.42 -11.10
CA ASP A 203 -0.80 18.67 -10.61
C ASP A 203 -0.85 18.67 -9.07
N SER A 204 -0.41 19.78 -8.49
CA SER A 204 -0.52 20.07 -7.07
C SER A 204 -1.95 19.89 -6.52
N GLU A 205 -3.00 20.17 -7.29
CA GLU A 205 -4.39 19.98 -6.86
C GLU A 205 -4.75 18.48 -6.68
N VAL A 206 -4.26 17.63 -7.58
CA VAL A 206 -4.47 16.17 -7.51
C VAL A 206 -3.83 15.60 -6.26
N TYR A 207 -2.60 16.05 -5.93
CA TYR A 207 -1.93 15.64 -4.70
C TYR A 207 -2.66 16.13 -3.45
N ARG A 208 -3.14 17.37 -3.41
CA ARG A 208 -3.93 17.89 -2.29
C ARG A 208 -5.22 17.11 -2.07
N THR A 209 -5.92 16.79 -3.15
CA THR A 209 -7.14 15.95 -3.11
C THR A 209 -6.83 14.55 -2.58
N ARG A 210 -5.74 13.95 -3.05
CA ARG A 210 -5.27 12.64 -2.55
C ARG A 210 -4.93 12.68 -1.06
N LEU A 211 -4.23 13.71 -0.60
CA LEU A 211 -3.90 13.88 0.84
C LEU A 211 -5.17 13.95 1.70
N ALA A 212 -6.15 14.76 1.29
CA ALA A 212 -7.42 14.87 2.01
C ALA A 212 -8.18 13.53 2.08
N ALA A 213 -8.11 12.71 1.03
CA ALA A 213 -8.70 11.37 1.04
C ALA A 213 -7.94 10.40 1.97
N LEU A 214 -6.60 10.44 1.97
CA LEU A 214 -5.76 9.62 2.85
C LEU A 214 -5.95 9.99 4.32
N ASP A 215 -6.09 11.28 4.64
CA ASP A 215 -6.40 11.75 5.99
C ASP A 215 -7.75 11.19 6.48
N GLN A 216 -8.78 11.18 5.62
CA GLN A 216 -10.08 10.56 5.94
C GLN A 216 -9.97 9.06 6.15
N MET A 217 -9.17 8.35 5.34
CA MET A 217 -8.92 6.91 5.54
C MET A 217 -8.25 6.65 6.88
N MET A 218 -7.23 7.43 7.24
CA MET A 218 -6.54 7.32 8.53
C MET A 218 -7.48 7.60 9.70
N GLU A 219 -8.35 8.61 9.60
CA GLU A 219 -9.36 8.91 10.63
C GLU A 219 -10.33 7.75 10.82
N ALA A 220 -10.87 7.20 9.72
CA ALA A 220 -11.76 6.05 9.75
C ALA A 220 -11.08 4.80 10.34
N SER A 221 -9.84 4.50 9.93
CA SER A 221 -9.08 3.37 10.48
C SER A 221 -8.75 3.55 11.96
N ARG A 222 -8.41 4.76 12.41
CA ARG A 222 -8.23 5.06 13.84
C ARG A 222 -9.51 4.86 14.63
N ALA A 223 -10.65 5.26 14.08
CA ALA A 223 -11.94 5.03 14.73
C ALA A 223 -12.21 3.53 14.90
N ALA A 224 -11.99 2.72 13.85
CA ALA A 224 -12.15 1.27 13.92
C ALA A 224 -11.16 0.60 14.89
N LEU A 225 -9.91 1.08 14.96
CA LEU A 225 -8.90 0.58 15.91
C LEU A 225 -9.23 0.93 17.37
N ARG A 226 -9.99 2.00 17.65
CA ARG A 226 -10.49 2.24 19.02
C ARG A 226 -11.44 1.13 19.47
N ASP A 227 -12.25 0.61 18.54
CA ASP A 227 -13.20 -0.47 18.83
C ASP A 227 -12.50 -1.85 18.85
N ALA A 228 -11.43 -2.02 18.06
CA ALA A 228 -10.64 -3.26 17.98
C ALA A 228 -9.12 -3.00 18.03
N PRO A 229 -8.54 -2.69 19.22
CA PRO A 229 -7.15 -2.22 19.34
C PRO A 229 -6.07 -3.22 18.91
N GLN A 230 -6.38 -4.51 18.91
CA GLN A 230 -5.44 -5.59 18.57
C GLN A 230 -5.76 -6.26 17.23
N ASP A 231 -6.61 -5.65 16.39
CA ASP A 231 -6.90 -6.19 15.06
C ASP A 231 -5.73 -5.92 14.09
N PRO A 232 -5.01 -6.97 13.62
CA PRO A 232 -3.85 -6.79 12.75
C PRO A 232 -4.23 -6.32 11.34
N VAL A 233 -5.44 -6.62 10.85
CA VAL A 233 -5.90 -6.23 9.52
C VAL A 233 -6.22 -4.74 9.49
N LEU A 234 -6.93 -4.24 10.50
CA LEU A 234 -7.23 -2.81 10.61
C LEU A 234 -5.94 -1.98 10.80
N ASN A 235 -5.00 -2.49 11.60
CA ASN A 235 -3.71 -1.85 11.78
C ASN A 235 -2.92 -1.78 10.47
N HIS A 236 -2.94 -2.85 9.66
CA HIS A 236 -2.29 -2.86 8.36
C HIS A 236 -2.85 -1.78 7.42
N TYR A 237 -4.18 -1.62 7.35
CA TYR A 237 -4.80 -0.57 6.54
C TYR A 237 -4.44 0.84 7.01
N TYR A 238 -4.39 1.06 8.33
CA TYR A 238 -3.97 2.33 8.90
C TYR A 238 -2.52 2.68 8.48
N LEU A 239 -1.60 1.73 8.64
CA LEU A 239 -0.20 1.91 8.26
C LEU A 239 -0.03 2.13 6.76
N ALA A 240 -0.78 1.41 5.93
CA ALA A 240 -0.76 1.59 4.48
C ALA A 240 -1.26 2.98 4.06
N ALA A 241 -2.31 3.50 4.70
CA ALA A 241 -2.79 4.86 4.45
C ALA A 241 -1.76 5.92 4.89
N TYR A 242 -1.12 5.70 6.04
CA TYR A 242 -0.07 6.58 6.55
C TYR A 242 1.14 6.66 5.60
N THR A 243 1.67 5.51 5.16
CA THR A 243 2.84 5.48 4.26
C THR A 243 2.51 6.12 2.91
N ALA A 244 1.29 5.90 2.39
CA ALA A 244 0.82 6.56 1.18
C ALA A 244 0.72 8.09 1.34
N ARG A 245 0.35 8.58 2.53
CA ARG A 245 0.29 10.02 2.83
C ARG A 245 1.67 10.67 2.78
N GLU A 246 2.63 10.08 3.46
CA GLU A 246 4.01 10.59 3.50
C GLU A 246 4.66 10.59 2.10
N ALA A 247 4.46 9.52 1.33
CA ALA A 247 4.92 9.47 -0.07
C ALA A 247 4.25 10.56 -0.93
N THR A 248 2.97 10.86 -0.69
CA THR A 248 2.24 11.91 -1.42
C THR A 248 2.75 13.31 -1.04
N LEU A 249 3.09 13.55 0.23
CA LEU A 249 3.71 14.81 0.66
C LEU A 249 5.07 15.02 0.01
N GLN A 250 5.90 13.96 -0.05
CA GLN A 250 7.20 14.03 -0.72
C GLN A 250 7.04 14.33 -2.22
N ALA A 251 6.06 13.70 -2.89
CA ALA A 251 5.76 13.97 -4.29
C ALA A 251 5.26 15.40 -4.53
N LEU A 252 4.41 15.93 -3.64
CA LEU A 252 3.94 17.32 -3.69
C LEU A 252 5.10 18.31 -3.52
N GLY A 253 6.03 18.04 -2.60
CA GLY A 253 7.24 18.84 -2.42
C GLY A 253 8.12 18.90 -3.68
N GLY A 254 8.20 17.80 -4.43
CA GLY A 254 8.91 17.76 -5.71
C GLY A 254 8.16 18.41 -6.89
N ALA A 255 6.84 18.55 -6.81
CA ALA A 255 6.00 19.15 -7.86
C ALA A 255 5.85 20.67 -7.72
N LEU A 256 6.11 21.24 -6.54
CA LEU A 256 6.07 22.68 -6.31
C LEU A 256 7.35 23.37 -6.83
N PRO A 257 7.25 24.58 -7.41
CA PRO A 257 8.43 25.36 -7.77
C PRO A 257 9.22 25.75 -6.51
N VAL A 258 10.54 25.89 -6.65
CA VAL A 258 11.54 26.04 -5.56
C VAL A 258 11.25 27.22 -4.61
N ASP A 259 10.39 28.16 -5.00
CA ASP A 259 10.00 29.35 -4.23
C ASP A 259 8.76 29.16 -3.33
N LYS A 260 8.09 28.00 -3.37
CA LYS A 260 6.90 27.75 -2.55
C LYS A 260 7.16 26.78 -1.40
N ILE A 261 7.08 27.29 -0.18
CA ILE A 261 7.11 26.49 1.05
C ILE A 261 5.70 25.91 1.30
N ILE A 262 5.61 24.62 1.62
CA ILE A 262 4.37 23.99 2.08
C ILE A 262 4.10 24.50 3.51
N GLU A 263 3.45 25.65 3.64
CA GLU A 263 3.16 26.24 4.96
C GLU A 263 2.01 25.54 5.70
N ARG A 264 1.24 24.66 5.03
CA ARG A 264 0.17 23.91 5.68
C ARG A 264 -0.26 22.66 4.90
N TYR A 265 0.16 21.48 5.36
CA TYR A 265 -0.46 20.15 5.25
C TYR A 265 0.14 19.21 6.31
#